data_AF-A2FE45-F1
#
_entry.id   AF-A2FE45-F1
#
_cell.length_a   1.000
_cell.length_b   1.000
_cell.length_c   1.000
_cell.angle_alpha   90.00
_cell.angle_beta   90.00
_cell.angle_gamma   90.00
#
_symmetry.space_group_name_H-M   'P 1'
#
loop_
_entity.id
_entity.type
_entity.pdbx_description
1 polymer ?
#
loop_
_entity_poly.entity_id
_entity_poly.type
_entity_poly.pdbx_seq_one_letter_code
_entity_poly.pdbx_strand_id
1 'polypeptide(L)'
;MSCRFDSTFSTATFGDLSDDNVEKSSDNKNSVNFREQSRAIEQFLGNNDHKSKDSEAYHLVETLFSLFKTEANMNIELRRVLCKERKKLRSIQIEDTNILNFYKEMCRLSGIDVCSFDDVCEIFITMKQKSISRKNKQSKTIARLQDELAQLKAEYETTHGKLQNAIRQIRNDDNEFDSFALKLKNATVNSEKLANDLKESNSIIKQQQNVILDLKEQLRNYKGYVDESKLEVKDLKDEISNLQRKIDQFSMTDVQKQSENKALVDKLNESGQQLKNEKDRVNELISKCNTLTAEKADITNALHETEGMLNKAVSKIGKLRKKNKRLLQKLQETVDMMQQDYINEMDKNLSEQKVHFEKQIEEFNQANISIEEQNKTLKQTLEKKIDEVKIVNEGISGYKDRISKLRFTVNQYKEENERLRNIMRQQSLQYSKYDEYYQAFDTIQTILNIKGSSPKQIVNSIQALID
;
A
#
# COMPACT_ATOMS: atom_id res chain seq x y z
N MET A 1 -124.29 13.12 121.53
CA MET A 1 -125.56 13.56 122.14
C MET A 1 -126.01 12.42 123.05
N SER A 2 -125.61 12.43 124.33
CA SER A 2 -126.38 13.00 125.44
C SER A 2 -127.77 12.40 125.54
N CYS A 3 -127.95 11.44 126.46
CA CYS A 3 -128.90 11.55 127.56
C CYS A 3 -128.61 10.45 128.59
N ARG A 4 -128.20 10.88 129.78
CA ARG A 4 -128.20 10.11 131.03
C ARG A 4 -129.64 9.77 131.41
N PHE A 5 -129.85 8.60 131.98
CA PHE A 5 -130.80 8.43 133.08
C PHE A 5 -130.16 7.52 134.12
N ASP A 6 -129.75 8.14 135.22
CA ASP A 6 -129.60 7.48 136.51
C ASP A 6 -131.01 7.25 137.06
N SER A 7 -131.37 6.01 137.40
CA SER A 7 -132.42 5.73 138.37
C SER A 7 -131.93 4.67 139.34
N THR A 8 -131.38 5.19 140.43
CA THR A 8 -131.19 4.51 141.69
C THR A 8 -132.54 4.05 142.23
N PHE A 9 -132.82 2.75 142.15
CA PHE A 9 -133.75 2.09 143.07
C PHE A 9 -132.99 0.99 143.81
N SER A 10 -132.48 1.38 144.98
CA SER A 10 -131.95 0.48 145.99
C SER A 10 -133.13 -0.04 146.82
N THR A 11 -133.51 -1.30 146.61
CA THR A 11 -134.36 -2.06 147.55
C THR A 11 -133.71 -3.40 147.83
N ALA A 12 -133.05 -3.44 148.99
CA ALA A 12 -132.91 -4.55 149.93
C ALA A 12 -132.89 -5.99 149.38
N THR A 13 -131.68 -6.56 149.41
CA THR A 13 -131.34 -7.88 149.98
C THR A 13 -132.52 -8.77 150.40
N PHE A 14 -132.75 -9.81 149.61
CA PHE A 14 -132.90 -11.18 150.12
C PHE A 14 -131.88 -12.03 149.35
N GLY A 15 -130.91 -12.59 150.06
CA GLY A 15 -129.94 -13.51 149.47
C GLY A 15 -130.64 -14.77 149.01
N ASP A 16 -130.57 -15.06 147.71
CA ASP A 16 -131.06 -16.31 147.13
C ASP A 16 -129.85 -17.22 146.89
N LEU A 17 -129.76 -18.23 147.76
CA LEU A 17 -128.75 -19.27 147.79
C LEU A 17 -129.03 -20.24 146.65
N SER A 18 -128.27 -20.14 145.56
CA SER A 18 -128.25 -21.17 144.51
C SER A 18 -127.41 -22.37 144.98
N ASP A 19 -128.04 -23.22 145.79
CA ASP A 19 -127.49 -24.48 146.28
C ASP A 19 -128.23 -25.65 145.59
N ASP A 20 -127.74 -26.02 144.41
CA ASP A 20 -128.40 -26.94 143.47
C ASP A 20 -128.12 -28.43 143.78
N ASN A 21 -127.96 -28.79 145.06
CA ASN A 21 -127.50 -30.14 145.44
C ASN A 21 -128.16 -30.79 146.67
N VAL A 22 -129.32 -30.32 147.15
CA VAL A 22 -130.04 -31.00 148.25
C VAL A 22 -131.56 -30.88 148.10
N GLU A 23 -132.20 -31.73 147.29
CA GLU A 23 -133.65 -32.00 147.44
C GLU A 23 -134.08 -33.27 146.68
N LYS A 24 -133.51 -34.42 147.07
CA LYS A 24 -133.99 -35.75 146.67
C LYS A 24 -134.37 -36.67 147.84
N SER A 25 -134.40 -36.19 149.09
CA SER A 25 -134.43 -37.11 150.25
C SER A 25 -135.41 -36.81 151.40
N SER A 26 -136.18 -35.71 151.40
CA SER A 26 -137.04 -35.35 152.55
C SER A 26 -138.55 -35.56 152.33
N ASP A 27 -139.10 -35.35 151.13
CA ASP A 27 -140.57 -35.37 150.92
C ASP A 27 -141.20 -36.76 150.77
N ASN A 28 -140.39 -37.81 150.56
CA ASN A 28 -140.91 -39.17 150.40
C ASN A 28 -141.03 -39.95 151.73
N LYS A 29 -140.45 -39.45 152.84
CA LYS A 29 -140.54 -40.15 154.14
C LYS A 29 -141.81 -39.81 154.92
N ASN A 30 -142.30 -38.57 154.85
CA ASN A 30 -143.52 -38.17 155.56
C ASN A 30 -144.81 -38.67 154.88
N SER A 31 -144.82 -38.79 153.54
CA SER A 31 -145.99 -39.29 152.80
C SER A 31 -146.16 -40.82 152.91
N VAL A 32 -145.07 -41.57 153.09
CA VAL A 32 -145.13 -43.03 153.35
C VAL A 32 -145.62 -43.31 154.77
N ASN A 33 -145.14 -42.55 155.76
CA ASN A 33 -145.56 -42.70 157.16
C ASN A 33 -147.07 -42.37 157.33
N PHE A 34 -147.58 -41.36 156.62
CA PHE A 34 -149.00 -41.03 156.64
C PHE A 34 -149.88 -42.12 156.01
N ARG A 35 -149.42 -42.77 154.92
CA ARG A 35 -150.12 -43.92 154.33
C ARG A 35 -150.14 -45.13 155.25
N GLU A 36 -149.04 -45.39 155.96
CA GLU A 36 -148.97 -46.48 156.95
C GLU A 36 -149.86 -46.22 158.16
N GLN A 37 -149.91 -45.00 158.68
CA GLN A 37 -150.83 -44.62 159.76
C GLN A 37 -152.30 -44.75 159.34
N SER A 38 -152.66 -44.30 158.13
CA SER A 38 -154.00 -44.52 157.59
C SER A 38 -154.34 -46.00 157.42
N ARG A 39 -153.37 -46.82 156.98
CA ARG A 39 -153.55 -48.26 156.79
C ARG A 39 -153.70 -48.99 158.14
N ALA A 40 -153.01 -48.54 159.19
CA ALA A 40 -153.15 -49.06 160.54
C ALA A 40 -154.56 -48.76 161.12
N ILE A 41 -155.10 -47.56 160.86
CA ILE A 41 -156.48 -47.22 161.26
C ILE A 41 -157.51 -48.04 160.46
N GLU A 42 -157.28 -48.29 159.17
CA GLU A 42 -158.14 -49.19 158.38
C GLU A 42 -158.12 -50.62 158.92
N GLN A 43 -156.96 -51.15 159.31
CA GLN A 43 -156.86 -52.46 159.93
C GLN A 43 -157.55 -52.52 161.28
N PHE A 44 -157.48 -51.44 162.07
CA PHE A 44 -158.19 -51.34 163.35
C PHE A 44 -159.72 -51.32 163.17
N LEU A 45 -160.22 -50.60 162.15
CA LEU A 45 -161.64 -50.61 161.80
C LEU A 45 -162.06 -51.97 161.20
N GLY A 46 -161.25 -52.56 160.32
CA GLY A 46 -161.57 -53.82 159.62
C GLY A 46 -161.57 -55.06 160.52
N ASN A 47 -160.73 -55.12 161.55
CA ASN A 47 -160.59 -56.30 162.42
C ASN A 47 -161.52 -56.31 163.64
N ASN A 48 -162.32 -55.26 163.87
CA ASN A 48 -163.34 -55.28 164.92
C ASN A 48 -164.60 -56.00 164.43
N ASP A 49 -164.60 -57.31 164.68
CA ASP A 49 -165.66 -58.26 164.34
C ASP A 49 -166.98 -57.97 165.10
N HIS A 50 -168.01 -57.69 164.31
CA HIS A 50 -169.43 -58.07 164.45
C HIS A 50 -170.22 -57.82 165.74
N LYS A 51 -169.71 -57.14 166.78
CA LYS A 51 -170.49 -56.79 167.98
C LYS A 51 -170.61 -55.30 168.33
N SER A 52 -170.06 -54.39 167.53
CA SER A 52 -170.17 -52.94 167.79
C SER A 52 -170.53 -52.09 166.57
N LYS A 53 -170.98 -52.69 165.47
CA LYS A 53 -171.36 -51.96 164.24
C LYS A 53 -172.62 -51.08 164.37
N ASP A 54 -173.38 -51.23 165.45
CA ASP A 54 -174.50 -50.33 165.78
C ASP A 54 -174.11 -49.22 166.79
N SER A 55 -172.84 -49.13 167.16
CA SER A 55 -172.34 -48.02 167.97
C SER A 55 -172.21 -46.78 167.09
N GLU A 56 -173.03 -45.77 167.34
CA GLU A 56 -172.97 -44.46 166.71
C GLU A 56 -171.55 -43.85 166.72
N ALA A 57 -170.76 -44.17 167.76
CA ALA A 57 -169.36 -43.78 167.86
C ALA A 57 -168.46 -44.42 166.78
N TYR A 58 -168.74 -45.67 166.38
CA TYR A 58 -167.98 -46.36 165.33
C TYR A 58 -168.24 -45.70 163.96
N HIS A 59 -169.50 -45.41 163.64
CA HIS A 59 -169.85 -44.70 162.40
C HIS A 59 -169.30 -43.26 162.38
N LEU A 60 -169.26 -42.56 163.52
CA LEU A 60 -168.64 -41.24 163.60
C LEU A 60 -167.12 -41.31 163.31
N VAL A 61 -166.42 -42.29 163.87
CA VAL A 61 -164.98 -42.50 163.62
C VAL A 61 -164.71 -42.90 162.18
N GLU A 62 -165.51 -43.79 161.59
CA GLU A 62 -165.43 -44.17 160.19
C GLU A 62 -165.66 -42.98 159.26
N THR A 63 -166.67 -42.15 159.57
CA THR A 63 -166.98 -40.94 158.79
C THR A 63 -165.88 -39.89 158.90
N LEU A 64 -165.38 -39.62 160.12
CA LEU A 64 -164.26 -38.70 160.35
C LEU A 64 -162.99 -39.17 159.66
N PHE A 65 -162.72 -40.47 159.69
CA PHE A 65 -161.55 -41.03 159.03
C PHE A 65 -161.68 -41.00 157.50
N SER A 66 -162.88 -41.22 156.95
CA SER A 66 -163.17 -41.05 155.53
C SER A 66 -163.02 -39.59 155.08
N LEU A 67 -163.53 -38.64 155.87
CA LEU A 67 -163.33 -37.20 155.65
C LEU A 67 -161.84 -36.83 155.68
N PHE A 68 -161.12 -37.27 156.71
CA PHE A 68 -159.68 -37.05 156.83
C PHE A 68 -158.90 -37.64 155.65
N LYS A 69 -159.24 -38.86 155.20
CA LYS A 69 -158.64 -39.50 154.04
C LYS A 69 -158.90 -38.71 152.77
N THR A 70 -160.11 -38.18 152.62
CA THR A 70 -160.50 -37.36 151.46
C THR A 70 -159.74 -36.02 151.46
N GLU A 71 -159.69 -35.33 152.60
CA GLU A 71 -158.97 -34.07 152.75
C GLU A 71 -157.45 -34.24 152.57
N ALA A 72 -156.87 -35.28 153.16
CA ALA A 72 -155.46 -35.60 152.99
C ALA A 72 -155.11 -35.94 151.53
N ASN A 73 -155.93 -36.74 150.84
CA ASN A 73 -155.74 -37.02 149.42
C ASN A 73 -155.84 -35.74 148.59
N MET A 74 -156.81 -34.88 148.86
CA MET A 74 -156.98 -33.62 148.12
C MET A 74 -155.78 -32.68 148.33
N ASN A 75 -155.26 -32.59 149.56
CA ASN A 75 -154.08 -31.78 149.87
C ASN A 75 -152.81 -32.32 149.18
N ILE A 76 -152.63 -33.65 149.15
CA ILE A 76 -151.53 -34.29 148.41
C ILE A 76 -151.66 -33.99 146.90
N GLU A 77 -152.86 -34.05 146.34
CA GLU A 77 -153.05 -33.83 144.91
C GLU A 77 -152.85 -32.36 144.51
N LEU A 78 -153.34 -31.42 145.32
CA LEU A 78 -153.10 -29.98 145.15
C LEU A 78 -151.60 -29.65 145.17
N ARG A 79 -150.84 -30.22 146.12
CA ARG A 79 -149.38 -30.06 146.17
C ARG A 79 -148.72 -30.63 144.92
N ARG A 80 -149.19 -31.77 144.41
CA ARG A 80 -148.64 -32.39 143.20
C ARG A 80 -148.89 -31.54 141.95
N VAL A 81 -150.08 -30.95 141.81
CA VAL A 81 -150.44 -30.05 140.69
C VAL A 81 -149.64 -28.75 140.77
N LEU A 82 -149.54 -28.12 141.95
CA LEU A 82 -148.76 -26.91 142.15
C LEU A 82 -147.27 -27.11 141.84
N CYS A 83 -146.69 -28.25 142.23
CA CYS A 83 -145.31 -28.58 141.87
C CYS A 83 -145.12 -28.78 140.36
N LYS A 84 -146.10 -29.37 139.65
CA LYS A 84 -146.04 -29.51 138.18
C LYS A 84 -146.11 -28.16 137.47
N GLU A 85 -147.02 -27.27 137.88
CA GLU A 85 -147.16 -25.96 137.25
C GLU A 85 -145.97 -25.04 137.55
N ARG A 86 -145.42 -25.07 138.77
CA ARG A 86 -144.17 -24.34 139.09
C ARG A 86 -142.99 -24.81 138.23
N LYS A 87 -142.90 -26.11 137.92
CA LYS A 87 -141.86 -26.63 137.02
C LYS A 87 -142.05 -26.14 135.58
N LYS A 88 -143.29 -26.10 135.06
CA LYS A 88 -143.59 -25.52 133.73
C LYS A 88 -143.28 -24.02 133.64
N LEU A 89 -143.63 -23.25 134.67
CA LEU A 89 -143.31 -21.82 134.71
C LEU A 89 -141.80 -21.58 134.70
N ARG A 90 -141.01 -22.37 135.45
CA ARG A 90 -139.54 -22.29 135.39
C ARG A 90 -138.99 -22.66 134.02
N SER A 91 -139.51 -23.68 133.33
CA SER A 91 -139.02 -24.03 131.99
C SER A 91 -139.29 -22.93 130.95
N ILE A 92 -140.45 -22.27 131.03
CA ILE A 92 -140.78 -21.14 130.12
C ILE A 92 -139.87 -19.94 130.40
N GLN A 93 -139.63 -19.61 131.67
CA GLN A 93 -138.71 -18.51 132.03
C GLN A 93 -137.27 -18.79 131.57
N ILE A 94 -136.82 -20.04 131.61
CA ILE A 94 -135.50 -20.43 131.09
C ILE A 94 -135.46 -20.27 129.56
N GLU A 95 -136.51 -20.65 128.83
CA GLU A 95 -136.58 -20.48 127.37
C GLU A 95 -136.59 -19.02 126.94
N ASP A 96 -137.37 -18.15 127.59
CA ASP A 96 -137.37 -16.70 127.32
C ASP A 96 -135.99 -16.07 127.59
N THR A 97 -135.33 -16.50 128.67
CA THR A 97 -133.97 -16.04 128.98
C THR A 97 -132.96 -16.52 127.93
N ASN A 98 -133.12 -17.74 127.41
CA ASN A 98 -132.27 -18.27 126.35
C ASN A 98 -132.46 -17.57 125.00
N ILE A 99 -133.70 -17.21 124.63
CA ILE A 99 -133.99 -16.43 123.42
C ILE A 99 -133.38 -15.03 123.53
N LEU A 100 -133.54 -14.37 124.69
CA LEU A 100 -132.95 -13.05 124.93
C LEU A 100 -131.42 -13.11 124.91
N ASN A 101 -130.82 -14.15 125.47
CA ASN A 101 -129.37 -14.38 125.41
C ASN A 101 -128.89 -14.67 123.99
N PHE A 102 -129.65 -15.42 123.18
CA PHE A 102 -129.35 -15.65 121.77
C PHE A 102 -129.31 -14.33 120.99
N TYR A 103 -130.33 -13.48 121.15
CA TYR A 103 -130.34 -12.18 120.48
C TYR A 103 -129.22 -11.27 120.97
N LYS A 104 -128.95 -11.18 122.28
CA LYS A 104 -127.81 -10.41 122.80
C LYS A 104 -126.47 -10.87 122.24
N GLU A 105 -126.27 -12.18 122.10
CA GLU A 105 -125.02 -12.72 121.57
C GLU A 105 -124.90 -12.49 120.06
N MET A 106 -126.02 -12.55 119.34
CA MET A 106 -126.08 -12.12 117.94
C MET A 106 -125.81 -10.61 117.78
N CYS A 107 -126.27 -9.75 118.71
CA CYS A 107 -125.90 -8.34 118.74
C CYS A 107 -124.39 -8.18 118.94
N ARG A 108 -123.81 -8.92 119.89
CA ARG A 108 -122.37 -8.84 120.20
C ARG A 108 -121.50 -9.24 119.02
N LEU A 109 -121.88 -10.30 118.30
CA LEU A 109 -121.11 -10.82 117.16
C LEU A 109 -121.25 -9.96 115.90
N SER A 110 -122.43 -9.38 115.68
CA SER A 110 -122.72 -8.58 114.48
C SER A 110 -122.43 -7.09 114.64
N GLY A 111 -122.50 -6.57 115.87
CA GLY A 111 -122.49 -5.13 116.17
C GLY A 111 -123.78 -4.41 115.78
N ILE A 112 -124.85 -5.14 115.43
CA ILE A 112 -126.17 -4.61 115.04
C ILE A 112 -127.16 -5.01 116.14
N ASP A 113 -128.10 -4.13 116.48
CA ASP A 113 -129.11 -4.43 117.49
C ASP A 113 -130.14 -5.43 116.92
N VAL A 114 -130.24 -6.61 117.53
CA VAL A 114 -131.06 -7.74 117.11
C VAL A 114 -132.23 -7.86 118.07
N CYS A 115 -133.41 -7.49 117.61
CA CYS A 115 -134.65 -7.55 118.39
C CYS A 115 -135.58 -8.66 117.87
N SER A 116 -135.28 -9.23 116.70
CA SER A 116 -136.09 -10.24 116.04
C SER A 116 -135.24 -11.27 115.28
N PHE A 117 -135.87 -12.37 114.88
CA PHE A 117 -135.24 -13.37 114.01
C PHE A 117 -135.00 -12.85 112.58
N ASP A 118 -135.78 -11.87 112.13
CA ASP A 118 -135.57 -11.24 110.82
C ASP A 118 -134.28 -10.43 110.80
N ASP A 119 -133.94 -9.75 111.92
CA ASP A 119 -132.66 -9.04 112.07
C ASP A 119 -131.47 -10.01 111.97
N VAL A 120 -131.60 -11.22 112.55
CA VAL A 120 -130.61 -12.29 112.42
C VAL A 120 -130.44 -12.69 110.94
N CYS A 121 -131.54 -12.86 110.21
CA CYS A 121 -131.51 -13.20 108.79
C CYS A 121 -130.83 -12.10 107.94
N GLU A 122 -131.12 -10.83 108.20
CA GLU A 122 -130.48 -9.71 107.52
C GLU A 122 -128.97 -9.64 107.77
N ILE A 123 -128.52 -9.92 109.00
CA ILE A 123 -127.09 -10.03 109.33
C ILE A 123 -126.42 -11.09 108.45
N PHE A 124 -127.01 -12.29 108.35
CA PHE A 124 -126.44 -13.37 107.54
C PHE A 124 -126.44 -13.06 106.04
N ILE A 125 -127.49 -12.42 105.51
CA ILE A 125 -127.55 -11.98 104.11
C ILE A 125 -126.45 -10.95 103.84
N THR A 126 -126.30 -9.96 104.72
CA THR A 126 -125.29 -8.91 104.60
C THR A 126 -123.88 -9.48 104.69
N MET A 127 -123.63 -10.41 105.60
CA MET A 127 -122.35 -11.12 105.72
C MET A 127 -122.03 -11.93 104.45
N LYS A 128 -123.02 -12.65 103.91
CA LYS A 128 -122.87 -13.41 102.66
C LYS A 128 -122.55 -12.50 101.47
N GLN A 129 -123.25 -11.38 101.32
CA GLN A 129 -123.00 -10.41 100.25
C GLN A 129 -121.62 -9.74 100.36
N LYS A 130 -121.20 -9.36 101.58
CA LYS A 130 -119.84 -8.87 101.84
C LYS A 130 -118.77 -9.91 101.50
N SER A 131 -118.99 -11.18 101.84
CA SER A 131 -118.09 -12.29 101.49
C SER A 131 -117.99 -12.48 99.97
N ILE A 132 -119.12 -12.47 99.25
CA ILE A 132 -119.16 -12.56 97.78
C ILE A 132 -118.42 -11.38 97.15
N SER A 133 -118.62 -10.16 97.64
CA SER A 133 -117.93 -8.97 97.13
C SER A 133 -116.42 -9.03 97.37
N ARG A 134 -115.98 -9.52 98.53
CA ARG A 134 -114.55 -9.76 98.80
C ARG A 134 -113.97 -10.82 97.87
N LYS A 135 -114.67 -11.94 97.69
CA LYS A 135 -114.26 -13.02 96.77
C LYS A 135 -114.16 -12.54 95.32
N ASN A 136 -115.11 -11.72 94.86
CA ASN A 136 -115.08 -11.13 93.51
C ASN A 136 -113.92 -10.15 93.35
N LYS A 137 -113.63 -9.31 94.36
CA LYS A 137 -112.45 -8.43 94.35
C LYS A 137 -111.16 -9.23 94.28
N GLN A 138 -111.02 -10.26 95.13
CA GLN A 138 -109.85 -11.14 95.13
C GLN A 138 -109.70 -11.89 93.81
N SER A 139 -110.78 -12.40 93.23
CA SER A 139 -110.76 -13.08 91.93
C SER A 139 -110.32 -12.14 90.81
N LYS A 140 -110.76 -10.88 90.81
CA LYS A 140 -110.27 -9.85 89.87
C LYS A 140 -108.79 -9.56 90.08
N THR A 141 -108.31 -9.49 91.32
CA THR A 141 -106.89 -9.31 91.62
C THR A 141 -106.06 -10.51 91.17
N ILE A 142 -106.54 -11.74 91.37
CA ILE A 142 -105.87 -12.96 90.91
C ILE A 142 -105.77 -12.98 89.38
N ALA A 143 -106.87 -12.69 88.68
CA ALA A 143 -106.86 -12.62 87.21
C ALA A 143 -105.85 -11.57 86.71
N ARG A 144 -105.85 -10.37 87.32
CA ARG A 144 -104.88 -9.32 86.99
C ARG A 144 -103.43 -9.77 87.25
N LEU A 145 -103.15 -10.41 88.38
CA LEU A 145 -101.82 -10.93 88.70
C LEU A 145 -101.40 -12.05 87.74
N GLN A 146 -102.33 -12.88 87.29
CA GLN A 146 -102.07 -13.91 86.27
C GLN A 146 -101.72 -13.29 84.92
N ASP A 147 -102.44 -12.24 84.52
CA ASP A 147 -102.14 -11.49 83.29
C ASP A 147 -100.77 -10.79 83.39
N GLU A 148 -100.46 -10.13 84.52
CA GLU A 148 -99.15 -9.52 84.79
C GLU A 148 -98.02 -10.57 84.77
N LEU A 149 -98.24 -11.77 85.34
CA LEU A 149 -97.26 -12.86 85.34
C LEU A 149 -97.07 -13.42 83.92
N ALA A 150 -98.14 -13.57 83.13
CA ALA A 150 -98.05 -14.00 81.74
C ALA A 150 -97.29 -12.98 80.88
N GLN A 151 -97.55 -11.68 81.06
CA GLN A 151 -96.81 -10.60 80.41
C GLN A 151 -95.32 -10.63 80.79
N LEU A 152 -95.02 -10.71 82.09
CA LEU A 152 -93.64 -10.76 82.57
C LEU A 152 -92.90 -12.01 82.07
N LYS A 153 -93.59 -13.15 81.97
CA LYS A 153 -93.04 -14.37 81.39
C LYS A 153 -92.72 -14.20 79.90
N ALA A 154 -93.62 -13.59 79.13
CA ALA A 154 -93.39 -13.30 77.72
C ALA A 154 -92.22 -12.30 77.50
N GLU A 155 -92.11 -11.28 78.36
CA GLU A 155 -90.98 -10.34 78.37
C GLU A 155 -89.67 -11.05 78.72
N TYR A 156 -89.68 -11.93 79.73
CA TYR A 156 -88.53 -12.76 80.09
C TYR A 156 -88.09 -13.65 78.93
N GLU A 157 -89.01 -14.37 78.28
CA GLU A 157 -88.69 -15.23 77.14
C GLU A 157 -88.11 -14.42 75.96
N THR A 158 -88.68 -13.24 75.69
CA THR A 158 -88.18 -12.33 74.64
C THR A 158 -86.79 -11.81 74.95
N THR A 159 -86.55 -11.36 76.18
CA THR A 159 -85.23 -10.84 76.60
C THR A 159 -84.19 -11.95 76.67
N HIS A 160 -84.57 -13.16 77.11
CA HIS A 160 -83.72 -14.34 77.08
C HIS A 160 -83.34 -14.72 75.64
N GLY A 161 -84.29 -14.70 74.70
CA GLY A 161 -84.01 -14.92 73.28
C GLY A 161 -83.03 -13.88 72.70
N LYS A 162 -83.22 -12.59 73.02
CA LYS A 162 -82.28 -11.52 72.64
C LYS A 162 -80.88 -11.75 73.23
N LEU A 163 -80.79 -12.16 74.49
CA LEU A 163 -79.52 -12.46 75.15
C LEU A 163 -78.81 -13.65 74.50
N GLN A 164 -79.52 -14.74 74.20
CA GLN A 164 -78.91 -15.89 73.51
C GLN A 164 -78.40 -15.49 72.11
N ASN A 165 -79.13 -14.66 71.38
CA ASN A 165 -78.68 -14.16 70.08
C ASN A 165 -77.44 -13.27 70.22
N ALA A 166 -77.40 -12.38 71.22
CA ALA A 166 -76.22 -11.56 71.49
C ALA A 166 -75.00 -12.42 71.86
N ILE A 167 -75.17 -13.47 72.68
CA ILE A 167 -74.10 -14.43 73.01
C ILE A 167 -73.59 -15.15 71.75
N ARG A 168 -74.49 -15.56 70.85
CA ARG A 168 -74.10 -16.17 69.56
C ARG A 168 -73.32 -15.18 68.69
N GLN A 169 -73.76 -13.93 68.64
CA GLN A 169 -73.06 -12.88 67.88
C GLN A 169 -71.66 -12.64 68.43
N ILE A 170 -71.51 -12.46 69.75
CA ILE A 170 -70.20 -12.29 70.40
C ILE A 170 -69.27 -13.46 70.08
N ARG A 171 -69.76 -14.70 70.14
CA ARG A 171 -68.94 -15.87 69.78
C ARG A 171 -68.52 -15.88 68.31
N ASN A 172 -69.39 -15.44 67.41
CA ASN A 172 -69.03 -15.33 66.00
C ASN A 172 -67.97 -14.24 65.79
N ASP A 173 -68.16 -13.08 66.42
CA ASP A 173 -67.23 -11.96 66.35
C ASP A 173 -65.86 -12.33 66.96
N ASP A 174 -65.82 -13.08 68.06
CA ASP A 174 -64.58 -13.62 68.66
C ASP A 174 -63.85 -14.56 67.69
N ASN A 175 -64.57 -15.47 67.02
CA ASN A 175 -63.98 -16.37 66.03
C ASN A 175 -63.44 -15.59 64.81
N GLU A 176 -64.13 -14.54 64.38
CA GLU A 176 -63.65 -13.65 63.32
C GLU A 176 -62.40 -12.89 63.77
N PHE A 177 -62.38 -12.40 65.01
CA PHE A 177 -61.23 -11.73 65.60
C PHE A 177 -60.00 -12.65 65.64
N ASP A 178 -60.16 -13.90 66.06
CA ASP A 178 -59.09 -14.90 66.06
C ASP A 178 -58.58 -15.18 64.63
N SER A 179 -59.49 -15.26 63.65
CA SER A 179 -59.14 -15.39 62.23
C SER A 179 -58.35 -14.18 61.72
N PHE A 180 -58.74 -12.97 62.10
CA PHE A 180 -58.00 -11.75 61.75
C PHE A 180 -56.64 -11.68 62.45
N ALA A 181 -56.55 -12.07 63.72
CA ALA A 181 -55.30 -12.14 64.45
C ALA A 181 -54.32 -13.13 63.79
N LEU A 182 -54.81 -14.29 63.35
CA LEU A 182 -54.01 -15.27 62.61
C LEU A 182 -53.54 -14.72 61.26
N LYS A 183 -54.42 -14.06 60.50
CA LYS A 183 -54.06 -13.40 59.23
C LYS A 183 -53.01 -12.31 59.43
N LEU A 184 -53.13 -11.50 60.48
CA LEU A 184 -52.18 -10.44 60.82
C LEU A 184 -50.81 -11.03 61.19
N LYS A 185 -50.79 -12.10 61.99
CA LYS A 185 -49.55 -12.81 62.34
C LYS A 185 -48.86 -13.36 61.09
N ASN A 186 -49.61 -14.00 60.18
CA ASN A 186 -49.07 -14.51 58.93
C ASN A 186 -48.56 -13.40 58.01
N ALA A 187 -49.28 -12.28 57.92
CA ALA A 187 -48.83 -11.11 57.15
C ALA A 187 -47.54 -10.51 57.72
N THR A 188 -47.40 -10.47 59.05
CA THR A 188 -46.19 -10.00 59.74
C THR A 188 -44.99 -10.89 59.42
N VAL A 189 -45.14 -12.21 59.55
CA VAL A 189 -44.09 -13.18 59.20
C VAL A 189 -43.67 -13.07 57.73
N ASN A 190 -44.65 -12.92 56.81
CA ASN A 190 -44.35 -12.72 55.40
C ASN A 190 -43.62 -11.39 55.13
N SER A 191 -43.99 -10.32 55.83
CA SER A 191 -43.32 -9.02 55.72
C SER A 191 -41.87 -9.08 56.23
N GLU A 192 -41.61 -9.78 57.32
CA GLU A 192 -40.26 -10.03 57.84
C GLU A 192 -39.42 -10.84 56.85
N LYS A 193 -40.00 -11.89 56.26
CA LYS A 193 -39.33 -12.69 55.23
C LYS A 193 -38.95 -11.83 54.02
N LEU A 194 -39.90 -11.05 53.50
CA LEU A 194 -39.64 -10.13 52.39
C LEU A 194 -38.59 -9.07 52.73
N ALA A 195 -38.58 -8.57 53.97
CA ALA A 195 -37.55 -7.62 54.42
C ALA A 195 -36.15 -8.25 54.43
N ASN A 196 -36.05 -9.52 54.81
CA ASN A 196 -34.79 -10.27 54.78
C ASN A 196 -34.36 -10.56 53.33
N ASP A 197 -35.27 -11.03 52.47
CA ASP A 197 -35.00 -11.26 51.05
C ASP A 197 -34.52 -9.96 50.36
N LEU A 198 -35.10 -8.81 50.72
CA LEU A 198 -34.70 -7.50 50.21
C LEU A 198 -33.32 -7.05 50.72
N LYS A 199 -32.96 -7.37 51.97
CA LYS A 199 -31.60 -7.14 52.48
C LYS A 199 -30.56 -7.99 51.75
N GLU A 200 -30.87 -9.27 51.52
CA GLU A 200 -30.00 -10.18 50.77
C GLU A 200 -29.82 -9.70 49.33
N SER A 201 -30.92 -9.37 48.64
CA SER A 201 -30.89 -8.85 47.28
C SER A 201 -30.05 -7.56 47.19
N ASN A 202 -30.18 -6.64 48.15
CA ASN A 202 -29.35 -5.43 48.20
C ASN A 202 -27.86 -5.75 48.43
N SER A 203 -27.54 -6.78 49.22
CA SER A 203 -26.16 -7.24 49.40
C SER A 203 -25.57 -7.77 48.09
N ILE A 204 -26.36 -8.58 47.36
CA ILE A 204 -25.98 -9.10 46.03
C ILE A 204 -25.77 -7.95 45.04
N ILE A 205 -26.67 -6.97 45.00
CA ILE A 205 -26.55 -5.79 44.13
C ILE A 205 -25.25 -5.03 44.43
N LYS A 206 -24.91 -4.80 45.70
CA LYS A 206 -23.64 -4.15 46.08
C LYS A 206 -22.42 -4.95 45.62
N GLN A 207 -22.43 -6.27 45.79
CA GLN A 207 -21.35 -7.14 45.30
C GLN A 207 -21.21 -7.04 43.78
N GLN A 208 -22.31 -7.10 43.03
CA GLN A 208 -22.31 -6.96 41.58
C GLN A 208 -21.81 -5.58 41.12
N GLN A 209 -22.18 -4.50 41.83
CA GLN A 209 -21.68 -3.16 41.55
C GLN A 209 -20.16 -3.08 41.70
N ASN A 210 -19.59 -3.69 42.74
CA ASN A 210 -18.14 -3.76 42.93
C ASN A 210 -17.46 -4.55 41.80
N VAL A 211 -18.02 -5.70 41.41
CA VAL A 211 -17.51 -6.47 40.26
C VAL A 211 -17.53 -5.64 38.97
N ILE A 212 -18.60 -4.86 38.72
CA ILE A 212 -18.68 -3.97 37.56
C ILE A 212 -17.60 -2.88 37.61
N LEU A 213 -17.31 -2.32 38.78
CA LEU A 213 -16.25 -1.32 38.94
C LEU A 213 -14.87 -1.91 38.63
N ASP A 214 -14.56 -3.09 39.17
CA ASP A 214 -13.30 -3.80 38.90
C ASP A 214 -13.16 -4.13 37.41
N LEU A 215 -14.22 -4.62 36.76
CA LEU A 215 -14.22 -4.89 35.33
C LEU A 215 -14.02 -3.64 34.49
N LYS A 216 -14.61 -2.50 34.88
CA LYS A 216 -14.39 -1.21 34.20
C LYS A 216 -12.94 -0.75 34.30
N GLU A 217 -12.30 -0.95 35.45
CA GLU A 217 -10.89 -0.59 35.63
C GLU A 217 -9.98 -1.51 34.82
N GLN A 218 -10.24 -2.82 34.79
CA GLN A 218 -9.54 -3.75 33.90
C GLN A 218 -9.67 -3.35 32.42
N LEU A 219 -10.89 -2.98 31.98
CA LEU A 219 -11.14 -2.49 30.63
C LEU A 219 -10.34 -1.22 30.30
N ARG A 220 -10.23 -0.29 31.26
CA ARG A 220 -9.42 0.92 31.12
C ARG A 220 -7.94 0.56 30.96
N ASN A 221 -7.42 -0.37 31.76
CA ASN A 221 -6.04 -0.83 31.67
C ASN A 221 -5.74 -1.52 30.33
N TYR A 222 -6.62 -2.42 29.88
CA TYR A 222 -6.48 -3.05 28.57
C TYR A 222 -6.52 -2.06 27.42
N LYS A 223 -7.37 -1.02 27.52
CA LYS A 223 -7.37 0.07 26.54
C LYS A 223 -6.03 0.81 26.51
N GLY A 224 -5.43 1.06 27.67
CA GLY A 224 -4.08 1.62 27.78
C GLY A 224 -3.03 0.77 27.06
N TYR A 225 -3.00 -0.54 27.34
CA TYR A 225 -2.08 -1.46 26.66
C TYR A 225 -2.28 -1.50 25.14
N VAL A 226 -3.53 -1.47 24.67
CA VAL A 226 -3.81 -1.42 23.23
C VAL A 226 -3.29 -0.14 22.58
N ASP A 227 -3.43 1.01 23.25
CA ASP A 227 -2.96 2.28 22.72
C ASP A 227 -1.42 2.38 22.74
N GLU A 228 -0.75 1.81 23.76
CA GLU A 228 0.71 1.62 23.77
C GLU A 228 1.19 0.72 22.63
N SER A 229 0.58 -0.46 22.45
CA SER A 229 0.93 -1.35 21.34
C SER A 229 0.69 -0.72 19.97
N LYS A 230 -0.33 0.14 19.81
CA LYS A 230 -0.53 0.89 18.56
C LYS A 230 0.60 1.88 18.28
N LEU A 231 1.11 2.55 19.31
CA LEU A 231 2.27 3.45 19.18
C LEU A 231 3.51 2.65 18.77
N GLU A 232 3.76 1.51 19.44
CA GLU A 232 4.88 0.63 19.11
C GLU A 232 4.79 0.09 17.66
N VAL A 233 3.61 -0.34 17.22
CA VAL A 233 3.39 -0.78 15.83
C VAL A 233 3.63 0.35 14.83
N LYS A 234 3.26 1.60 15.18
CA LYS A 234 3.52 2.75 14.33
C LYS A 234 5.03 3.01 14.21
N ASP A 235 5.75 3.00 15.34
CA ASP A 235 7.20 3.23 15.37
C ASP A 235 7.95 2.16 14.58
N LEU A 236 7.56 0.88 14.74
CA LEU A 236 8.11 -0.24 13.95
C LEU A 236 7.82 -0.08 12.45
N LYS A 237 6.63 0.41 12.07
CA LYS A 237 6.27 0.64 10.67
C LYS A 237 7.09 1.77 10.05
N ASP A 238 7.37 2.82 10.82
CA ASP A 238 8.24 3.92 10.42
C ASP A 238 9.69 3.44 10.29
N GLU A 239 10.16 2.57 11.20
CA GLU A 239 11.48 1.93 11.11
C GLU A 239 11.61 1.03 9.87
N ILE A 240 10.63 0.16 9.60
CA ILE A 240 10.57 -0.66 8.38
C ILE A 240 10.64 0.22 7.14
N SER A 241 9.88 1.32 7.11
CA SER A 241 9.88 2.25 5.97
C SER A 241 11.25 2.90 5.75
N ASN A 242 11.95 3.25 6.84
CA ASN A 242 13.31 3.78 6.77
C ASN A 242 14.34 2.73 6.32
N LEU A 243 14.23 1.49 6.81
CA LEU A 243 15.09 0.39 6.39
C LEU A 243 14.88 0.05 4.92
N GLN A 244 13.64 0.05 4.43
CA GLN A 244 13.33 -0.16 3.03
C GLN A 244 13.98 0.91 2.15
N ARG A 245 13.89 2.19 2.53
CA ARG A 245 14.58 3.28 1.81
C ARG A 245 16.10 3.08 1.77
N LYS A 246 16.71 2.59 2.86
CA LYS A 246 18.15 2.26 2.89
C LYS A 246 18.49 1.11 1.94
N ILE A 247 17.65 0.06 1.89
CA ILE A 247 17.81 -1.04 0.95
C ILE A 247 17.73 -0.53 -0.49
N ASP A 248 16.75 0.30 -0.82
CA ASP A 248 16.59 0.87 -2.16
C ASP A 248 17.81 1.74 -2.54
N GLN A 249 18.33 2.55 -1.60
CA GLN A 249 19.56 3.32 -1.80
C GLN A 249 20.78 2.42 -2.06
N PHE A 250 20.94 1.35 -1.29
CA PHE A 250 22.02 0.39 -1.51
C PHE A 250 21.89 -0.34 -2.85
N SER A 251 20.66 -0.72 -3.23
CA SER A 251 20.40 -1.35 -4.53
C SER A 251 20.75 -0.42 -5.69
N MET A 252 20.37 0.86 -5.62
CA MET A 252 20.78 1.86 -6.62
C MET A 252 22.30 2.04 -6.67
N THR A 253 22.96 2.07 -5.51
CA THR A 253 24.42 2.19 -5.43
C THR A 253 25.11 0.95 -6.04
N ASP A 254 24.58 -0.24 -5.82
CA ASP A 254 25.12 -1.48 -6.38
C ASP A 254 24.95 -1.53 -7.91
N VAL A 255 23.78 -1.15 -8.42
CA VAL A 255 23.53 -1.02 -9.87
C VAL A 255 24.51 -0.02 -10.49
N GLN A 256 24.74 1.13 -9.85
CA GLN A 256 25.70 2.12 -10.31
C GLN A 256 27.12 1.55 -10.33
N LYS A 257 27.57 0.90 -9.25
CA LYS A 257 28.88 0.24 -9.22
C LYS A 257 29.03 -0.88 -10.25
N GLN A 258 27.97 -1.66 -10.50
CA GLN A 258 27.99 -2.68 -11.56
C GLN A 258 28.17 -2.05 -12.94
N SER A 259 27.51 -0.91 -13.22
CA SER A 259 27.69 -0.18 -14.47
C SER A 259 29.11 0.39 -14.62
N GLU A 260 29.67 0.93 -13.53
CA GLU A 260 31.06 1.41 -13.50
C GLU A 260 32.05 0.27 -13.73
N ASN A 261 31.85 -0.88 -13.07
CA ASN A 261 32.66 -2.07 -13.26
C ASN A 261 32.56 -2.59 -14.70
N LYS A 262 31.36 -2.60 -15.30
CA LYS A 262 31.19 -2.99 -16.70
C LYS A 262 31.98 -2.07 -17.63
N ALA A 263 31.90 -0.75 -17.42
CA ALA A 263 32.68 0.21 -18.20
C ALA A 263 34.21 0.03 -18.01
N LEU A 264 34.66 -0.33 -16.80
CA LEU A 264 36.07 -0.66 -16.55
C LEU A 264 36.50 -1.95 -17.25
N VAL A 265 35.65 -2.99 -17.25
CA VAL A 265 35.90 -4.25 -17.97
C VAL A 265 35.97 -3.99 -19.47
N ASP A 266 35.07 -3.17 -20.03
CA ASP A 266 35.10 -2.81 -21.45
C ASP A 266 36.41 -2.07 -21.81
N LYS A 267 36.84 -1.10 -20.99
CA LYS A 267 38.15 -0.43 -21.14
C LYS A 267 39.34 -1.39 -21.03
N LEU A 268 39.27 -2.35 -20.10
CA LEU A 268 40.31 -3.36 -19.93
C LEU A 268 40.39 -4.26 -21.17
N ASN A 269 39.24 -4.66 -21.73
CA ASN A 269 39.17 -5.46 -22.95
C ASN A 269 39.71 -4.68 -24.16
N GLU A 270 39.37 -3.40 -24.31
CA GLU A 270 39.95 -2.53 -25.33
C GLU A 270 41.47 -2.43 -25.20
N SER A 271 41.96 -2.22 -23.97
CA SER A 271 43.40 -2.16 -23.68
C SER A 271 44.08 -3.51 -23.97
N GLY A 272 43.44 -4.63 -23.63
CA GLY A 272 43.91 -5.97 -23.94
C GLY A 272 43.98 -6.23 -25.45
N GLN A 273 42.99 -5.73 -26.21
CA GLN A 273 42.99 -5.81 -27.67
C GLN A 273 44.07 -4.93 -28.28
N GLN A 274 44.29 -3.71 -27.76
CA GLN A 274 45.41 -2.86 -28.16
C GLN A 274 46.76 -3.54 -27.90
N LEU A 275 46.93 -4.14 -26.71
CA LEU A 275 48.14 -4.89 -26.37
C LEU A 275 48.36 -6.08 -27.32
N LYS A 276 47.30 -6.79 -27.69
CA LYS A 276 47.36 -7.88 -28.68
C LYS A 276 47.81 -7.35 -30.05
N ASN A 277 47.22 -6.25 -30.52
CA ASN A 277 47.59 -5.64 -31.80
C ASN A 277 49.06 -5.15 -31.79
N GLU A 278 49.50 -4.54 -30.69
CA GLU A 278 50.91 -4.14 -30.54
C GLU A 278 51.85 -5.34 -30.48
N LYS A 279 51.46 -6.41 -29.80
CA LYS A 279 52.22 -7.68 -29.81
C LYS A 279 52.35 -8.24 -31.22
N ASP A 280 51.27 -8.24 -32.00
CA ASP A 280 51.29 -8.70 -33.39
C ASP A 280 52.18 -7.80 -34.26
N ARG A 281 52.12 -6.48 -34.07
CA ARG A 281 53.01 -5.50 -34.72
C ARG A 281 54.48 -5.71 -34.35
N VAL A 282 54.78 -6.00 -33.09
CA VAL A 282 56.14 -6.36 -32.65
C VAL A 282 56.60 -7.65 -33.32
N ASN A 283 55.76 -8.68 -33.42
CA ASN A 283 56.10 -9.92 -34.10
C ASN A 283 56.35 -9.71 -35.61
N GLU A 284 55.58 -8.82 -36.25
CA GLU A 284 55.79 -8.42 -37.63
C GLU A 284 57.14 -7.68 -37.79
N LEU A 285 57.45 -6.75 -36.88
CA LEU A 285 58.74 -6.05 -36.86
C LEU A 285 59.91 -7.00 -36.60
N ILE A 286 59.75 -8.01 -35.73
CA ILE A 286 60.75 -9.05 -35.50
C ILE A 286 60.96 -9.86 -36.80
N SER A 287 59.88 -10.27 -37.47
CA SER A 287 59.94 -10.98 -38.74
C SER A 287 60.65 -10.15 -39.83
N LYS A 288 60.38 -8.83 -39.86
CA LYS A 288 61.04 -7.87 -40.75
C LYS A 288 62.52 -7.69 -40.40
N CYS A 289 62.87 -7.63 -39.12
CA CYS A 289 64.27 -7.60 -38.67
C CYS A 289 65.01 -8.88 -39.06
N ASN A 290 64.37 -10.04 -38.92
CA ASN A 290 64.97 -11.32 -39.28
C ASN A 290 65.22 -11.41 -40.80
N THR A 291 64.27 -10.96 -41.62
CA THR A 291 64.46 -10.88 -43.08
C THR A 291 65.56 -9.90 -43.46
N LEU A 292 65.57 -8.69 -42.89
CA LEU A 292 66.67 -7.73 -43.12
C LEU A 292 68.02 -8.25 -42.63
N THR A 293 68.05 -9.02 -41.56
CA THR A 293 69.28 -9.66 -41.04
C THR A 293 69.77 -10.75 -42.00
N ALA A 294 68.86 -11.55 -42.56
CA ALA A 294 69.18 -12.52 -43.59
C ALA A 294 69.68 -11.84 -44.88
N GLU A 295 68.98 -10.81 -45.37
CA GLU A 295 69.41 -10.01 -46.51
C GLU A 295 70.79 -9.38 -46.28
N LYS A 296 71.05 -8.85 -45.08
CA LYS A 296 72.37 -8.33 -44.71
C LYS A 296 73.43 -9.44 -44.75
N ALA A 297 73.12 -10.64 -44.25
CA ALA A 297 74.04 -11.77 -44.31
C ALA A 297 74.34 -12.18 -45.76
N ASP A 298 73.32 -12.24 -46.62
CA ASP A 298 73.45 -12.55 -48.04
C ASP A 298 74.28 -11.49 -48.78
N ILE A 299 74.04 -10.20 -48.53
CA ILE A 299 74.83 -9.10 -49.07
C ILE A 299 76.28 -9.17 -48.56
N THR A 300 76.49 -9.50 -47.29
CA THR A 300 77.84 -9.64 -46.72
C THR A 300 78.59 -10.79 -47.39
N ASN A 301 77.93 -11.92 -47.63
CA ASN A 301 78.50 -13.06 -48.35
C ASN A 301 78.82 -12.69 -49.81
N ALA A 302 77.90 -12.02 -50.51
CA ALA A 302 78.13 -11.53 -51.87
C ALA A 302 79.28 -10.50 -51.94
N LEU A 303 79.41 -9.65 -50.93
CA LEU A 303 80.54 -8.72 -50.80
C LEU A 303 81.86 -9.50 -50.64
N HIS A 304 81.88 -10.53 -49.80
CA HIS A 304 83.08 -11.34 -49.59
C HIS A 304 83.48 -12.14 -50.85
N GLU A 305 82.48 -12.64 -51.60
CA GLU A 305 82.70 -13.28 -52.89
C GLU A 305 83.26 -12.30 -53.93
N THR A 306 82.70 -11.09 -54.01
CA THR A 306 83.18 -10.04 -54.93
C THR A 306 84.56 -9.54 -54.54
N GLU A 307 84.88 -9.41 -53.25
CA GLU A 307 86.25 -9.18 -52.76
C GLU A 307 87.20 -10.32 -53.18
N GLY A 308 86.77 -11.57 -53.07
CA GLY A 308 87.51 -12.73 -53.54
C GLY A 308 87.76 -12.70 -55.06
N MET A 309 86.77 -12.30 -55.85
CA MET A 309 86.91 -12.10 -57.30
C MET A 309 87.83 -10.93 -57.63
N LEU A 310 87.73 -9.82 -56.90
CA LEU A 310 88.59 -8.64 -57.05
C LEU A 310 90.04 -9.00 -56.75
N ASN A 311 90.31 -9.72 -55.66
CA ASN A 311 91.66 -10.17 -55.30
C ASN A 311 92.26 -11.11 -56.35
N LYS A 312 91.44 -12.01 -56.94
CA LYS A 312 91.87 -12.83 -58.08
C LYS A 312 92.17 -11.98 -59.32
N ALA A 313 91.35 -10.97 -59.61
CA ALA A 313 91.57 -10.05 -60.72
C ALA A 313 92.84 -9.21 -60.52
N VAL A 314 93.06 -8.67 -59.32
CA VAL A 314 94.28 -7.93 -58.94
C VAL A 314 95.52 -8.82 -59.09
N SER A 315 95.46 -10.07 -58.63
CA SER A 315 96.54 -11.05 -58.83
C SER A 315 96.80 -11.32 -60.33
N LYS A 316 95.74 -11.43 -61.14
CA LYS A 316 95.84 -11.61 -62.60
C LYS A 316 96.44 -10.37 -63.28
N ILE A 317 96.05 -9.16 -62.88
CA ILE A 317 96.65 -7.89 -63.32
C ILE A 317 98.13 -7.83 -62.93
N GLY A 318 98.50 -8.26 -61.71
CA GLY A 318 99.89 -8.34 -61.27
C GLY A 318 100.72 -9.28 -62.15
N LYS A 319 100.18 -10.45 -62.51
CA LYS A 319 100.81 -11.40 -63.45
C LYS A 319 100.94 -10.79 -64.86
N LEU A 320 99.90 -10.12 -65.35
CA LEU A 320 99.90 -9.44 -66.65
C LEU A 320 100.88 -8.27 -66.70
N ARG A 321 100.98 -7.45 -65.64
CA ARG A 321 101.99 -6.38 -65.52
C ARG A 321 103.41 -6.92 -65.60
N LYS A 322 103.71 -8.02 -64.90
CA LYS A 322 105.01 -8.70 -65.00
C LYS A 322 105.28 -9.22 -66.41
N LYS A 323 104.26 -9.76 -67.09
CA LYS A 323 104.36 -10.21 -68.49
C LYS A 323 104.60 -9.05 -69.47
N ASN A 324 103.85 -7.95 -69.33
CA ASN A 324 104.04 -6.73 -70.13
C ASN A 324 105.40 -6.11 -69.91
N LYS A 325 105.92 -6.07 -68.67
CA LYS A 325 107.27 -5.59 -68.39
C LYS A 325 108.33 -6.44 -69.11
N ARG A 326 108.18 -7.77 -69.11
CA ARG A 326 109.06 -8.68 -69.88
C ARG A 326 108.94 -8.51 -71.38
N LEU A 327 107.72 -8.29 -71.90
CA LEU A 327 107.49 -8.06 -73.33
C LEU A 327 108.06 -6.71 -73.79
N LEU A 328 107.90 -5.65 -72.99
CA LEU A 328 108.52 -4.35 -73.27
C LEU A 328 110.04 -4.44 -73.24
N GLN A 329 110.62 -5.18 -72.31
CA GLN A 329 112.07 -5.42 -72.27
C GLN A 329 112.54 -6.18 -73.51
N LYS A 330 111.84 -7.25 -73.92
CA LYS A 330 112.15 -7.96 -75.17
C LYS A 330 111.98 -7.08 -76.40
N LEU A 331 110.96 -6.23 -76.44
CA LEU A 331 110.73 -5.30 -77.54
C LEU A 331 111.87 -4.29 -77.64
N GLN A 332 112.32 -3.75 -76.51
CA GLN A 332 113.47 -2.83 -76.47
C GLN A 332 114.75 -3.53 -76.95
N GLU A 333 115.03 -4.75 -76.49
CA GLU A 333 116.17 -5.54 -76.96
C GLU A 333 116.11 -5.80 -78.48
N THR A 334 114.93 -6.05 -79.06
CA THR A 334 114.76 -6.19 -80.52
C THR A 334 114.96 -4.88 -81.26
N VAL A 335 114.47 -3.75 -80.72
CA VAL A 335 114.65 -2.42 -81.32
C VAL A 335 116.12 -2.03 -81.34
N ASP A 336 116.85 -2.28 -80.25
CA ASP A 336 118.28 -1.98 -80.16
C ASP A 336 119.10 -2.83 -81.15
N MET A 337 118.74 -4.11 -81.36
CA MET A 337 119.34 -4.95 -82.40
C MET A 337 119.05 -4.43 -83.81
N MET A 338 117.80 -4.09 -84.11
CA MET A 338 117.42 -3.59 -85.44
C MET A 338 118.05 -2.23 -85.76
N GLN A 339 118.20 -1.35 -84.77
CA GLN A 339 118.90 -0.07 -84.96
C GLN A 339 120.38 -0.28 -85.26
N GLN A 340 121.04 -1.24 -84.62
CA GLN A 340 122.45 -1.54 -84.89
C GLN A 340 122.65 -2.15 -86.29
N ASP A 341 121.77 -3.06 -86.72
CA ASP A 341 121.84 -3.66 -88.05
C ASP A 341 121.52 -2.65 -89.17
N TYR A 342 120.54 -1.77 -88.96
CA TYR A 342 120.19 -0.71 -89.91
C TYR A 342 121.29 0.35 -90.06
N ILE A 343 121.99 0.71 -88.97
CA ILE A 343 123.13 1.64 -89.01
C ILE A 343 124.30 1.03 -89.80
N ASN A 344 124.61 -0.25 -89.57
CA ASN A 344 125.69 -0.95 -90.28
C ASN A 344 125.39 -1.09 -91.79
N GLU A 345 124.13 -1.30 -92.17
CA GLU A 345 123.71 -1.41 -93.57
C GLU A 345 123.67 -0.03 -94.27
N MET A 346 123.27 1.03 -93.55
CA MET A 346 123.34 2.40 -94.05
C MET A 346 124.78 2.88 -94.26
N ASP A 347 125.71 2.61 -93.34
CA ASP A 347 127.13 3.01 -93.48
C ASP A 347 127.80 2.32 -94.68
N LYS A 348 127.44 1.05 -94.93
CA LYS A 348 127.91 0.32 -96.11
C LYS A 348 127.38 0.93 -97.42
N ASN A 349 126.09 1.25 -97.48
CA ASN A 349 125.47 1.86 -98.66
C ASN A 349 125.95 3.30 -98.93
N LEU A 350 126.22 4.08 -97.87
CA LEU A 350 126.79 5.43 -97.98
C LEU A 350 128.24 5.41 -98.48
N SER A 351 129.05 4.44 -98.03
CA SER A 351 130.42 4.27 -98.52
C SER A 351 130.45 3.87 -100.00
N GLU A 352 129.53 3.00 -100.44
CA GLU A 352 129.45 2.57 -101.84
C GLU A 352 128.91 3.68 -102.77
N GLN A 353 127.93 4.47 -102.33
CA GLN A 353 127.44 5.63 -103.10
C GLN A 353 128.49 6.75 -103.21
N LYS A 354 129.29 6.99 -102.16
CA LYS A 354 130.33 8.03 -102.18
C LYS A 354 131.40 7.75 -103.26
N VAL A 355 131.86 6.50 -103.35
CA VAL A 355 132.85 6.07 -104.37
C VAL A 355 132.26 6.16 -105.79
N HIS A 356 130.98 5.86 -105.95
CA HIS A 356 130.28 5.98 -107.25
C HIS A 356 130.13 7.44 -107.70
N PHE A 357 129.77 8.36 -106.78
CA PHE A 357 129.61 9.77 -107.12
C PHE A 357 130.94 10.50 -107.34
N GLU A 358 132.00 10.16 -106.61
CA GLU A 358 133.35 10.71 -106.85
C GLU A 358 133.84 10.36 -108.27
N LYS A 359 133.58 9.12 -108.72
CA LYS A 359 133.91 8.69 -110.09
C LYS A 359 133.09 9.42 -111.17
N GLN A 360 131.79 9.62 -110.94
CA GLN A 360 130.94 10.37 -111.88
C GLN A 360 131.28 11.86 -111.97
N ILE A 361 131.69 12.49 -110.86
CA ILE A 361 132.11 13.90 -110.84
C ILE A 361 133.42 14.10 -111.63
N GLU A 362 134.38 13.17 -111.53
CA GLU A 362 135.64 13.20 -112.28
C GLU A 362 135.39 13.08 -113.80
N GLU A 363 134.53 12.15 -114.21
CA GLU A 363 134.13 11.94 -115.61
C GLU A 363 133.35 13.16 -116.18
N PHE A 364 132.50 13.78 -115.37
CA PHE A 364 131.74 14.98 -115.78
C PHE A 364 132.64 16.21 -115.92
N ASN A 365 133.62 16.39 -115.03
CA ASN A 365 134.56 17.51 -115.10
C ASN A 365 135.51 17.42 -116.32
N GLN A 366 135.97 16.21 -116.68
CA GLN A 366 136.77 16.01 -117.90
C GLN A 366 135.96 16.27 -119.18
N ALA A 367 134.67 15.92 -119.21
CA ALA A 367 133.77 16.25 -120.31
C ALA A 367 133.50 17.76 -120.42
N ASN A 368 133.35 18.46 -119.29
CA ASN A 368 133.09 19.91 -119.28
C ASN A 368 134.29 20.74 -119.76
N ILE A 369 135.52 20.36 -119.39
CA ILE A 369 136.75 21.02 -119.88
C ILE A 369 136.85 20.91 -121.42
N SER A 370 136.56 19.73 -121.96
CA SER A 370 136.55 19.48 -123.42
C SER A 370 135.47 20.28 -124.15
N ILE A 371 134.28 20.42 -123.56
CA ILE A 371 133.16 21.20 -124.13
C ILE A 371 133.43 22.72 -124.05
N GLU A 372 134.03 23.24 -122.98
CA GLU A 372 134.39 24.65 -122.85
C GLU A 372 135.47 25.07 -123.85
N GLU A 373 136.47 24.22 -124.11
CA GLU A 373 137.51 24.49 -125.12
C GLU A 373 136.96 24.46 -126.56
N GLN A 374 136.04 23.54 -126.86
CA GLN A 374 135.36 23.52 -128.15
C GLN A 374 134.47 24.76 -128.37
N ASN A 375 133.72 25.18 -127.35
CA ASN A 375 132.86 26.36 -127.42
C ASN A 375 133.64 27.67 -127.54
N LYS A 376 134.80 27.79 -126.89
CA LYS A 376 135.71 28.94 -127.04
C LYS A 376 136.25 29.07 -128.46
N THR A 377 136.59 27.94 -129.08
CA THR A 377 137.13 27.87 -130.46
C THR A 377 136.06 28.18 -131.51
N LEU A 378 134.84 27.66 -131.31
CA LEU A 378 133.69 27.95 -132.18
C LEU A 378 133.25 29.42 -132.11
N LYS A 379 133.21 30.02 -130.92
CA LYS A 379 132.80 31.42 -130.73
C LYS A 379 133.77 32.42 -131.39
N GLN A 380 135.08 32.19 -131.26
CA GLN A 380 136.11 33.00 -131.93
C GLN A 380 136.09 32.85 -133.45
N THR A 381 135.74 31.66 -133.97
CA THR A 381 135.63 31.42 -135.42
C THR A 381 134.39 32.11 -136.01
N LEU A 382 133.29 32.15 -135.26
CA LEU A 382 132.04 32.77 -135.68
C LEU A 382 132.13 34.32 -135.69
N GLU A 383 132.71 34.92 -134.66
CA GLU A 383 132.90 36.39 -134.57
C GLU A 383 133.79 36.91 -135.70
N LYS A 384 134.87 36.18 -136.04
CA LYS A 384 135.76 36.54 -137.16
C LYS A 384 135.06 36.52 -138.52
N LYS A 385 134.13 35.59 -138.73
CA LYS A 385 133.36 35.47 -139.98
C LYS A 385 132.25 36.51 -140.10
N ILE A 386 131.64 36.93 -138.98
CA ILE A 386 130.62 37.97 -138.97
C ILE A 386 131.22 39.34 -139.32
N ASP A 387 132.43 39.64 -138.83
CA ASP A 387 133.12 40.89 -139.15
C ASP A 387 133.62 40.92 -140.61
N GLU A 388 134.07 39.79 -141.16
CA GLU A 388 134.41 39.67 -142.59
C GLU A 388 133.20 39.94 -143.51
N VAL A 389 132.00 39.48 -143.12
CA VAL A 389 130.76 39.69 -143.91
C VAL A 389 130.26 41.13 -143.82
N LYS A 390 130.42 41.82 -142.68
CA LYS A 390 130.08 43.24 -142.53
C LYS A 390 130.95 44.15 -143.42
N ILE A 391 132.25 43.90 -143.47
CA ILE A 391 133.20 44.68 -144.28
C ILE A 391 132.92 44.51 -145.79
N VAL A 392 132.55 43.30 -146.23
CA VAL A 392 132.23 43.04 -147.65
C VAL A 392 130.90 43.69 -148.07
N ASN A 393 129.89 43.72 -147.20
CA ASN A 393 128.60 44.32 -147.52
C ASN A 393 128.64 45.85 -147.59
N GLU A 394 129.45 46.50 -146.76
CA GLU A 394 129.69 47.95 -146.83
C GLU A 394 130.49 48.34 -148.09
N GLY A 395 131.38 47.45 -148.57
CA GLY A 395 132.13 47.65 -149.81
C GLY A 395 131.30 47.60 -151.10
N ILE A 396 130.37 46.65 -151.24
CA ILE A 396 129.63 46.45 -152.50
C ILE A 396 128.49 47.46 -152.69
N SER A 397 127.89 47.97 -151.60
CA SER A 397 126.95 49.10 -151.68
C SER A 397 127.58 50.32 -152.36
N GLY A 398 128.87 50.58 -152.12
CA GLY A 398 129.63 51.65 -152.78
C GLY A 398 129.96 51.38 -154.25
N TYR A 399 130.17 50.12 -154.65
CA TYR A 399 130.40 49.77 -156.06
C TYR A 399 129.12 49.82 -156.91
N LYS A 400 127.95 49.59 -156.31
CA LYS A 400 126.64 49.64 -156.99
C LYS A 400 126.27 51.06 -157.46
N ASP A 401 126.60 52.07 -156.66
CA ASP A 401 126.41 53.47 -157.03
C ASP A 401 127.40 53.97 -158.10
N ARG A 402 128.63 53.43 -158.08
CA ARG A 402 129.68 53.81 -159.03
C ARG A 402 129.48 53.17 -160.41
N ILE A 403 129.01 51.92 -160.45
CA ILE A 403 128.70 51.21 -161.71
C ILE A 403 127.46 51.80 -162.40
N SER A 404 126.47 52.28 -161.65
CA SER A 404 125.27 52.91 -162.22
C SER A 404 125.61 54.24 -162.92
N LYS A 405 126.56 55.02 -162.37
CA LYS A 405 127.11 56.21 -163.02
C LYS A 405 127.97 55.86 -164.25
N LEU A 406 128.82 54.83 -164.16
CA LEU A 406 129.66 54.38 -165.27
C LEU A 406 128.86 53.78 -166.43
N ARG A 407 127.73 53.08 -166.20
CA ARG A 407 126.89 52.56 -167.29
C ARG A 407 126.24 53.67 -168.10
N PHE A 408 125.85 54.76 -167.47
CA PHE A 408 125.35 55.95 -168.16
C PHE A 408 126.42 56.55 -169.08
N THR A 409 127.68 56.64 -168.60
CA THR A 409 128.81 57.13 -169.40
C THR A 409 129.23 56.16 -170.51
N VAL A 410 129.21 54.85 -170.24
CA VAL A 410 129.56 53.81 -171.22
C VAL A 410 128.53 53.70 -172.34
N ASN A 411 127.24 53.91 -172.07
CA ASN A 411 126.24 53.95 -173.13
C ASN A 411 126.41 55.17 -174.04
N GLN A 412 126.77 56.34 -173.51
CA GLN A 412 127.13 57.49 -174.34
C GLN A 412 128.38 57.23 -175.19
N TYR A 413 129.41 56.59 -174.62
CA TYR A 413 130.59 56.22 -175.40
C TYR A 413 130.36 55.09 -176.38
N LYS A 414 129.39 54.20 -176.16
CA LYS A 414 129.02 53.15 -177.12
C LYS A 414 128.26 53.73 -178.31
N GLU A 415 127.30 54.62 -178.09
CA GLU A 415 126.61 55.34 -179.16
C GLU A 415 127.60 56.20 -179.98
N GLU A 416 128.57 56.85 -179.31
CA GLU A 416 129.64 57.61 -179.96
C GLU A 416 130.64 56.69 -180.70
N ASN A 417 130.96 55.52 -180.14
CA ASN A 417 131.78 54.50 -180.83
C ASN A 417 131.07 53.92 -182.04
N GLU A 418 129.75 53.75 -181.98
CA GLU A 418 128.93 53.22 -183.06
C GLU A 418 128.80 54.25 -184.20
N ARG A 419 128.75 55.55 -183.84
CA ARG A 419 128.88 56.67 -184.78
C ARG A 419 130.27 56.71 -185.45
N LEU A 420 131.35 56.57 -184.67
CA LEU A 420 132.73 56.54 -185.18
C LEU A 420 133.04 55.27 -186.00
N ARG A 421 132.50 54.11 -185.63
CA ARG A 421 132.66 52.85 -186.39
C ARG A 421 131.89 52.87 -187.71
N ASN A 422 130.75 53.55 -187.77
CA ASN A 422 130.06 53.77 -189.05
C ASN A 422 130.83 54.75 -189.95
N ILE A 423 131.48 55.77 -189.37
CA ILE A 423 132.41 56.65 -190.11
C ILE A 423 133.65 55.87 -190.58
N MET A 424 134.26 55.05 -189.73
CA MET A 424 135.42 54.23 -190.11
C MET A 424 135.08 53.10 -191.09
N ARG A 425 133.87 52.54 -191.08
CA ARG A 425 133.44 51.58 -192.11
C ARG A 425 133.15 52.27 -193.44
N GLN A 426 132.63 53.49 -193.44
CA GLN A 426 132.55 54.31 -194.66
C GLN A 426 133.94 54.72 -195.18
N GLN A 427 134.93 54.92 -194.30
CA GLN A 427 136.33 55.17 -194.70
C GLN A 427 137.07 53.89 -195.11
N SER A 428 136.74 52.72 -194.55
CA SER A 428 137.24 51.42 -195.01
C SER A 428 136.68 51.05 -196.39
N LEU A 429 135.49 51.56 -196.74
CA LEU A 429 134.95 51.51 -198.10
C LEU A 429 135.68 52.49 -199.06
N GLN A 430 136.43 53.47 -198.55
CA GLN A 430 137.27 54.36 -199.37
C GLN A 430 138.71 53.85 -199.56
N TYR A 431 139.22 52.93 -198.74
CA TYR A 431 140.52 52.26 -198.96
C TYR A 431 140.45 51.02 -199.87
N SER A 432 139.32 50.89 -200.57
CA SER A 432 139.08 50.05 -201.74
C SER A 432 139.87 50.45 -202.99
N LYS A 433 140.89 51.34 -202.98
CA LYS A 433 141.52 51.81 -204.24
C LYS A 433 143.05 52.03 -204.29
N TYR A 434 143.83 51.79 -203.22
CA TYR A 434 145.23 52.26 -203.20
C TYR A 434 146.40 51.27 -203.26
N ASP A 435 146.30 49.97 -202.95
CA ASP A 435 147.49 49.08 -203.01
C ASP A 435 147.42 47.90 -203.99
N GLU A 436 146.35 47.82 -204.78
CA GLU A 436 146.44 47.27 -206.13
C GLU A 436 147.41 48.08 -207.03
N TYR A 437 147.79 49.32 -206.63
CA TYR A 437 148.87 50.07 -207.27
C TYR A 437 150.29 49.56 -206.91
N TYR A 438 150.50 48.91 -205.76
CA TYR A 438 151.82 48.36 -205.42
C TYR A 438 152.09 46.99 -206.06
N GLN A 439 151.04 46.24 -206.38
CA GLN A 439 151.15 45.05 -207.23
C GLN A 439 151.55 45.39 -208.68
N ALA A 440 151.39 46.64 -209.11
CA ALA A 440 151.83 47.11 -210.42
C ALA A 440 153.29 47.64 -210.44
N PHE A 441 153.92 47.97 -209.30
CA PHE A 441 155.29 48.53 -209.27
C PHE A 441 156.41 47.47 -209.22
N ASP A 442 156.28 46.40 -208.44
CA ASP A 442 157.35 45.37 -208.39
C ASP A 442 157.27 44.37 -209.55
N THR A 443 156.10 44.19 -210.15
CA THR A 443 155.96 43.43 -211.41
C THR A 443 156.68 44.14 -212.57
N ILE A 444 156.90 45.46 -212.49
CA ILE A 444 157.74 46.23 -213.43
C ILE A 444 159.25 46.06 -213.10
N GLN A 445 159.63 45.75 -211.85
CA GLN A 445 161.00 45.28 -211.51
C GLN A 445 161.31 43.88 -212.05
N THR A 446 160.28 43.06 -212.26
CA THR A 446 160.39 41.73 -212.88
C THR A 446 160.77 41.79 -214.37
N ILE A 447 160.46 42.88 -215.10
CA ILE A 447 160.43 42.89 -216.58
C ILE A 447 161.64 43.63 -217.23
N LEU A 448 162.42 44.44 -216.49
CA LEU A 448 163.52 45.29 -217.03
C LEU A 448 164.96 44.90 -216.64
N ASN A 449 165.15 43.89 -215.77
CA ASN A 449 166.45 43.26 -215.45
C ASN A 449 167.60 44.19 -214.92
N ILE A 450 167.27 45.31 -214.24
CA ILE A 450 168.23 46.36 -213.79
C ILE A 450 167.99 46.77 -212.32
N LYS A 451 169.10 47.03 -211.61
CA LYS A 451 169.16 47.37 -210.19
C LYS A 451 169.41 48.86 -209.92
N GLY A 452 168.77 49.36 -208.85
CA GLY A 452 169.23 50.52 -208.09
C GLY A 452 168.99 51.89 -208.70
N SER A 453 167.91 52.14 -209.42
CA SER A 453 167.74 53.44 -210.09
C SER A 453 166.58 54.26 -209.52
N SER A 454 166.76 55.57 -209.38
CA SER A 454 165.65 56.50 -209.16
C SER A 454 164.72 56.53 -210.40
N PRO A 455 163.45 56.98 -210.29
CA PRO A 455 162.48 56.96 -211.39
C PRO A 455 163.00 57.52 -212.73
N LYS A 456 163.90 58.51 -212.69
CA LYS A 456 164.46 59.15 -213.88
C LYS A 456 165.50 58.29 -214.63
N GLN A 457 166.12 57.33 -213.97
CA GLN A 457 167.16 56.47 -214.55
C GLN A 457 166.60 55.22 -215.24
N ILE A 458 165.41 54.74 -214.84
CA ILE A 458 164.62 53.81 -215.64
C ILE A 458 164.37 54.40 -217.05
N VAL A 459 164.15 55.71 -217.13
CA VAL A 459 163.69 56.37 -218.37
C VAL A 459 164.78 56.48 -219.45
N ASN A 460 166.06 56.67 -219.14
CA ASN A 460 167.07 56.88 -220.19
C ASN A 460 167.58 55.58 -220.84
N SER A 461 167.65 54.48 -220.09
CA SER A 461 168.00 53.17 -220.66
C SER A 461 166.95 52.69 -221.67
N ILE A 462 165.71 53.18 -221.52
CA ILE A 462 164.63 53.01 -222.49
C ILE A 462 164.82 53.87 -223.75
N GLN A 463 165.50 55.03 -223.72
CA GLN A 463 165.67 55.88 -224.91
C GLN A 463 166.97 55.57 -225.70
N ALA A 464 167.95 54.85 -225.16
CA ALA A 464 169.17 54.45 -225.92
C ALA A 464 168.97 53.18 -226.79
N LEU A 465 167.75 52.67 -226.83
CA LEU A 465 167.21 52.05 -228.04
C LEU A 465 167.05 53.06 -229.21
N ILE A 466 167.40 54.33 -229.05
CA ILE A 466 167.13 55.42 -230.00
C ILE A 466 168.39 56.30 -230.17
N ASP A 467 169.50 55.66 -230.58
CA ASP A 467 170.42 56.11 -231.65
C ASP A 467 171.22 54.90 -232.15
#